data_AF-A0A1M5IT99-F1
#
_entry.id   AF-A0A1M5IT99-F1
#
_cell.length_a   1.000
_cell.length_b   1.000
_cell.length_c   1.000
_cell.angle_alpha   90.00
_cell.angle_beta   90.00
_cell.angle_gamma   90.00
#
_symmetry.space_group_name_H-M   'P 1'
#
loop_
_entity.id
_entity.type
_entity.pdbx_description
1 polymer ?
#
loop_
_entity_poly.entity_id
_entity_poly.type
_entity_poly.pdbx_seq_one_letter_code
_entity_poly.pdbx_strand_id
1 'polypeptide(L)'
;MKKIIFLLFTITLITFKTTAQESKIKFGVQAGLNYSSFRGYESFSDEKPGFSYLFGVSLQYKLNESLSLRTDLNYDRKTQIAKGDVIYWYNSDTPILSQDAVYSLKATSYLNYITLPVMLKFNFTRNKSFYINGGPYLGYLLKSGVKYETSRQQDPDENLEDTKYKKSMEFGISAGFGKEFKLNDNHNIYVELRENLGLTNIAKPAMPTDQSMKTNSLNLIAGFTF
;
A
#
# COMPACT_ATOMS: atom_id res chain seq x y z
N MET A 1 16.60 -25.15 -6.24
CA MET A 1 16.69 -25.57 -4.82
C MET A 1 18.03 -25.24 -4.18
N LYS A 2 19.18 -25.68 -4.72
CA LYS A 2 20.52 -25.39 -4.16
C LYS A 2 20.84 -23.89 -3.99
N LYS A 3 20.38 -23.03 -4.91
CA LYS A 3 20.56 -21.56 -4.83
C LYS A 3 19.73 -20.88 -3.73
N ILE A 4 18.55 -21.42 -3.41
CA ILE A 4 17.66 -20.91 -2.35
C ILE A 4 18.21 -21.30 -0.97
N ILE A 5 18.75 -22.51 -0.83
CA ILE A 5 19.40 -22.97 0.40
C ILE A 5 20.67 -22.14 0.66
N PHE A 6 21.46 -21.82 -0.37
CA PHE A 6 22.65 -20.97 -0.21
C PHE A 6 22.28 -19.54 0.20
N LEU A 7 21.18 -18.98 -0.33
CA LEU A 7 20.68 -17.66 0.06
C LEU A 7 20.19 -17.63 1.52
N LEU A 8 19.44 -18.65 1.94
CA LEU A 8 18.99 -18.82 3.33
C LEU A 8 20.18 -18.97 4.29
N PHE A 9 21.20 -19.75 3.91
CA PHE A 9 22.42 -19.95 4.69
C PHE A 9 23.25 -18.66 4.82
N THR A 10 23.28 -17.84 3.75
CA THR A 10 23.98 -16.53 3.75
C THR A 10 23.28 -15.52 4.65
N ILE A 11 21.93 -15.53 4.70
CA ILE A 11 21.14 -14.68 5.61
C ILE A 11 21.35 -15.09 7.07
N THR A 12 21.61 -16.38 7.35
CA THR A 12 21.85 -16.88 8.72
C THR A 12 23.25 -16.52 9.25
N LEU A 13 24.21 -16.19 8.37
CA LEU A 13 25.58 -15.83 8.75
C LEU A 13 25.75 -14.35 9.14
N ILE A 14 24.73 -13.50 8.94
CA ILE A 14 24.76 -12.07 9.29
C ILE A 14 24.42 -11.83 10.78
N THR A 15 24.00 -12.85 11.53
CA THR A 15 23.43 -12.69 12.89
C THR A 15 24.42 -12.68 14.05
N PHE A 16 25.75 -12.60 13.83
CA PHE A 16 26.72 -12.53 14.93
C PHE A 16 27.73 -11.39 14.79
N LYS A 17 27.25 -10.15 14.94
CA LYS A 17 28.08 -9.05 15.45
C LYS A 17 27.49 -8.53 16.76
N THR A 18 27.89 -9.18 17.86
CA THR A 18 27.71 -8.66 19.22
C THR A 18 28.74 -7.56 19.46
N THR A 19 28.44 -6.34 19.00
CA THR A 19 29.11 -5.13 19.51
C THR A 19 28.17 -4.45 20.49
N ALA A 20 28.64 -4.26 21.73
CA ALA A 20 27.93 -3.62 22.83
C ALA A 20 27.74 -2.09 22.68
N GLN A 21 27.89 -1.57 21.46
CA GLN A 21 27.55 -0.18 21.12
C GLN A 21 26.20 -0.19 20.40
N GLU A 22 25.32 0.77 20.73
CA GLU A 22 24.10 1.01 19.96
C GLU A 22 24.46 1.03 18.46
N SER A 23 23.98 0.02 17.72
CA SER A 23 24.27 -0.04 16.30
C SER A 23 23.69 1.20 15.62
N LYS A 24 24.51 1.87 14.80
CA LYS A 24 24.04 2.97 13.95
C LYS A 24 23.01 2.50 12.93
N ILE A 25 22.94 1.20 12.65
CA ILE A 25 21.99 0.60 11.73
C ILE A 25 21.04 -0.31 12.51
N LYS A 26 19.73 -0.09 12.36
CA LYS A 26 18.69 -1.02 12.81
C LYS A 26 17.97 -1.58 11.61
N PHE A 27 17.73 -2.89 11.63
CA PHE A 27 16.88 -3.54 10.66
C PHE A 27 15.49 -3.73 11.25
N GLY A 28 14.50 -4.01 10.43
CA GLY A 28 13.18 -4.32 10.93
C GLY A 28 12.28 -4.99 9.90
N VAL A 29 11.20 -5.54 10.41
CA VAL A 29 10.10 -6.10 9.63
C VAL A 29 8.82 -5.36 9.98
N GLN A 30 7.92 -5.23 9.01
CA GLN A 30 6.68 -4.50 9.22
C GLN A 30 5.52 -5.09 8.42
N ALA A 31 4.32 -4.91 8.94
CA ALA A 31 3.07 -5.23 8.27
C ALA A 31 2.01 -4.20 8.67
N GLY A 32 1.01 -4.00 7.83
CA GLY A 32 0.00 -2.99 8.11
C GLY A 32 -1.24 -3.11 7.27
N LEU A 33 -2.28 -2.40 7.70
CA LEU A 33 -3.49 -2.16 6.95
C LEU A 33 -3.29 -0.92 6.08
N ASN A 34 -3.75 -0.99 4.84
CA ASN A 34 -3.76 0.12 3.89
C ASN A 34 -5.21 0.55 3.64
N TYR A 35 -5.50 1.85 3.69
CA TYR A 35 -6.77 2.44 3.27
C TYR A 35 -6.47 3.47 2.16
N SER A 36 -6.84 3.15 0.93
CA SER A 36 -6.38 3.90 -0.24
C SER A 36 -7.49 4.33 -1.18
N SER A 37 -7.23 5.37 -1.97
CA SER A 37 -8.09 5.79 -3.07
C SER A 37 -7.25 6.22 -4.27
N PHE A 38 -7.88 6.28 -5.44
CA PHE A 38 -7.33 6.84 -6.66
C PHE A 38 -8.01 8.20 -6.91
N ARG A 39 -7.21 9.18 -7.32
CA ARG A 39 -7.60 10.59 -7.46
C ARG A 39 -7.43 11.02 -8.91
N GLY A 40 -8.30 11.90 -9.38
CA GLY A 40 -8.18 12.58 -10.67
C GLY A 40 -9.07 12.05 -11.80
N TYR A 41 -9.72 10.89 -11.60
CA TYR A 41 -10.77 10.40 -12.48
C TYR A 41 -12.01 10.10 -11.64
N GLU A 42 -13.17 10.59 -12.07
CA GLU A 42 -14.47 10.27 -11.50
C GLU A 42 -15.19 9.41 -12.55
N SER A 43 -15.19 8.08 -12.38
CA SER A 43 -15.77 7.16 -13.36
C SER A 43 -17.17 6.69 -12.94
N PHE A 44 -17.45 6.65 -11.64
CA PHE A 44 -18.68 6.07 -11.09
C PHE A 44 -19.32 6.94 -10.01
N SER A 45 -20.65 6.83 -9.90
CA SER A 45 -21.37 7.24 -8.70
C SER A 45 -20.96 6.32 -7.54
N ASP A 46 -20.42 6.88 -6.45
CA ASP A 46 -20.02 6.18 -5.21
C ASP A 46 -18.68 5.41 -5.24
N GLU A 47 -17.62 6.08 -5.68
CA GLU A 47 -16.24 5.66 -5.45
C GLU A 47 -15.81 5.91 -4.00
N LYS A 48 -15.37 4.85 -3.30
CA LYS A 48 -14.91 4.89 -1.90
C LYS A 48 -13.49 4.32 -1.77
N PRO A 49 -12.67 4.85 -0.85
CA PRO A 49 -11.37 4.24 -0.57
C PRO A 49 -11.53 2.78 -0.10
N GLY A 50 -10.61 1.92 -0.50
CA GLY A 50 -10.63 0.49 -0.19
C GLY A 50 -9.61 0.12 0.88
N PHE A 51 -9.95 -0.90 1.68
CA PHE A 51 -9.00 -1.53 2.60
C PHE A 51 -8.15 -2.59 1.91
N SER A 52 -6.89 -2.69 2.32
CA SER A 52 -5.94 -3.70 1.89
C SER A 52 -4.79 -3.81 2.90
N TYR A 53 -3.62 -4.28 2.45
CA TYR A 53 -2.49 -4.59 3.31
C TYR A 53 -1.15 -4.23 2.67
N LEU A 54 -0.15 -4.07 3.54
CA LEU A 54 1.25 -3.98 3.18
C LEU A 54 2.09 -4.84 4.12
N PHE A 55 3.26 -5.26 3.65
CA PHE A 55 4.29 -5.86 4.47
C PHE A 55 5.66 -5.69 3.83
N GLY A 56 6.71 -5.70 4.64
CA GLY A 56 8.04 -5.43 4.14
C GLY A 56 9.13 -5.42 5.21
N VAL A 57 10.28 -4.93 4.80
CA VAL A 57 11.45 -4.75 5.64
C VAL A 57 11.80 -3.27 5.74
N SER A 58 12.46 -2.89 6.82
CA SER A 58 12.92 -1.52 7.08
C SER A 58 14.39 -1.51 7.45
N LEU A 59 15.05 -0.42 7.08
CA LEU A 59 16.42 -0.09 7.48
C LEU A 59 16.41 1.32 8.03
N GLN A 60 16.99 1.49 9.22
CA GLN A 60 17.15 2.77 9.87
C GLN A 60 18.63 3.03 10.14
N TYR A 61 19.14 4.14 9.63
CA TYR A 61 20.47 4.66 9.92
C TYR A 61 20.37 5.85 10.88
N LYS A 62 20.92 5.70 12.10
CA LYS A 62 20.95 6.72 13.15
C LYS A 62 21.97 7.79 12.78
N LEU A 63 21.48 9.01 12.52
CA LEU A 63 22.32 10.18 12.23
C LEU A 63 22.80 10.82 13.54
N ASN A 64 21.89 10.96 14.50
CA ASN A 64 22.17 11.38 15.86
C ASN A 64 21.15 10.76 16.82
N GLU A 65 21.12 11.22 18.06
CA GLU A 65 20.23 10.70 19.10
C GLU A 65 18.72 10.80 18.81
N SER A 66 18.29 11.80 18.04
CA SER A 66 16.87 12.06 17.75
C SER A 66 16.54 11.94 16.27
N LEU A 67 17.53 12.00 15.38
CA LEU A 67 17.37 12.01 13.94
C LEU A 67 17.93 10.73 13.33
N SER A 68 17.18 10.14 12.40
CA SER A 68 17.59 8.96 11.64
C SER A 68 17.12 9.07 10.18
N LEU A 69 17.86 8.45 9.27
CA LEU A 69 17.40 8.16 7.92
C LEU A 69 16.74 6.78 7.94
N ARG A 70 15.49 6.68 7.49
CA ARG A 70 14.73 5.43 7.42
C ARG A 70 14.37 5.16 5.97
N THR A 71 14.55 3.93 5.52
CA THR A 71 14.01 3.46 4.25
C THR A 71 13.33 2.12 4.46
N ASP A 72 12.24 1.89 3.73
CA ASP A 72 11.50 0.64 3.80
C ASP A 72 11.38 0.06 2.40
N LEU A 73 11.32 -1.27 2.28
CA LEU A 73 10.97 -1.95 1.03
C LEU A 73 9.73 -2.80 1.31
N ASN A 74 8.59 -2.41 0.74
CA ASN A 74 7.31 -3.06 1.02
C ASN A 74 6.66 -3.60 -0.24
N TYR A 75 6.00 -4.74 -0.10
CA TYR A 75 4.84 -5.04 -0.93
C TYR A 75 3.66 -4.23 -0.40
N ASP A 76 3.01 -3.45 -1.26
CA ASP A 76 1.93 -2.54 -0.91
C ASP A 76 0.77 -2.74 -1.89
N ARG A 77 -0.39 -3.15 -1.37
CA ARG A 77 -1.61 -3.26 -2.16
C ARG A 77 -2.51 -2.07 -1.86
N LYS A 78 -2.86 -1.33 -2.91
CA LYS A 78 -3.83 -0.23 -2.87
C LYS A 78 -5.11 -0.68 -3.55
N THR A 79 -6.27 -0.42 -2.94
CA THR A 79 -7.60 -0.75 -3.47
C THR A 79 -8.53 0.44 -3.44
N GLN A 80 -9.49 0.48 -4.36
CA GLN A 80 -10.63 1.40 -4.36
C GLN A 80 -11.88 0.60 -4.70
N ILE A 81 -13.00 0.91 -4.06
CA ILE A 81 -14.27 0.20 -4.24
C ILE A 81 -15.27 1.14 -4.89
N ALA A 82 -15.94 0.68 -5.94
CA ALA A 82 -17.14 1.31 -6.49
C ALA A 82 -18.31 0.34 -6.33
N LYS A 83 -19.48 0.86 -5.96
CA LYS A 83 -20.72 0.09 -5.86
C LYS A 83 -21.79 0.74 -6.72
N GLY A 84 -22.60 -0.08 -7.37
CA GLY A 84 -23.76 0.40 -8.12
C GLY A 84 -24.81 -0.68 -8.24
N ASP A 85 -26.06 -0.26 -8.41
CA ASP A 85 -27.16 -1.16 -8.73
C ASP A 85 -27.40 -1.12 -10.24
N VAL A 86 -27.49 -2.30 -10.87
CA VAL A 86 -27.76 -2.44 -12.30
C VAL A 86 -29.18 -2.95 -12.49
N ILE A 87 -29.95 -2.28 -13.35
CA ILE A 87 -31.31 -2.68 -13.73
C ILE A 87 -31.26 -3.36 -15.10
N TYR A 88 -31.61 -4.64 -15.15
CA TYR A 88 -31.74 -5.40 -16.38
C TYR A 88 -33.17 -5.30 -16.92
N TRP A 89 -33.36 -4.56 -18.01
CA TRP A 89 -34.66 -4.45 -18.68
C TRP A 89 -34.85 -5.63 -19.63
N TYR A 90 -35.81 -6.52 -19.35
CA TYR A 90 -36.20 -7.57 -20.28
C TYR A 90 -37.27 -7.03 -21.25
N ASN A 91 -36.84 -6.70 -22.48
CA ASN A 91 -37.65 -6.25 -23.62
C ASN A 91 -38.40 -4.89 -23.48
N SER A 92 -38.34 -4.09 -24.55
CA SER A 92 -38.95 -2.74 -24.64
C SER A 92 -40.49 -2.73 -24.65
N ASP A 93 -41.12 -3.90 -24.77
CA ASP A 93 -42.54 -3.99 -25.13
C ASP A 93 -43.44 -4.41 -23.95
N THR A 94 -42.87 -4.91 -22.84
CA THR A 94 -43.60 -5.26 -21.61
C THR A 94 -42.76 -4.98 -20.37
N PRO A 95 -43.07 -3.95 -19.57
CA PRO A 95 -42.30 -3.62 -18.38
C PRO A 95 -42.71 -4.55 -17.23
N ILE A 96 -42.16 -5.77 -17.19
CA ILE A 96 -42.25 -6.61 -16.00
C ILE A 96 -40.94 -6.44 -15.22
N LEU A 97 -40.99 -5.65 -14.14
CA LEU A 97 -39.93 -5.61 -13.13
C LEU A 97 -40.01 -6.91 -12.33
N SER A 98 -39.30 -7.97 -12.76
CA SER A 98 -39.05 -9.11 -11.89
C SER A 98 -38.18 -8.68 -10.71
N GLN A 99 -38.35 -9.27 -9.54
CA GLN A 99 -37.48 -9.01 -8.37
C GLN A 99 -35.99 -9.32 -8.66
N ASP A 100 -35.72 -10.13 -9.69
CA ASP A 100 -34.39 -10.45 -10.22
C ASP A 100 -33.83 -9.42 -11.23
N ALA A 101 -34.55 -8.32 -11.51
CA ALA A 101 -34.13 -7.31 -12.49
C ALA A 101 -33.10 -6.33 -11.93
N VAL A 102 -32.97 -6.19 -10.61
CA VAL A 102 -32.00 -5.30 -9.97
C VAL A 102 -30.95 -6.15 -9.26
N TYR A 103 -29.68 -6.00 -9.62
CA TYR A 103 -28.59 -6.65 -8.92
C TYR A 103 -27.50 -5.65 -8.55
N SER A 104 -26.85 -5.91 -7.41
CA SER A 104 -25.74 -5.09 -6.93
C SER A 104 -24.45 -5.53 -7.61
N LEU A 105 -23.68 -4.55 -8.08
CA LEU A 105 -22.35 -4.70 -8.63
C LEU A 105 -21.34 -4.03 -7.68
N LYS A 106 -20.30 -4.77 -7.30
CA LYS A 106 -19.17 -4.24 -6.57
C LYS A 106 -17.90 -4.40 -7.42
N ALA A 107 -17.32 -3.28 -7.81
CA ALA A 107 -16.03 -3.24 -8.49
C ALA A 107 -14.93 -2.89 -7.49
N THR A 108 -13.89 -3.72 -7.41
CA THR A 108 -12.68 -3.46 -6.61
C THR A 108 -11.49 -3.30 -7.53
N SER A 109 -11.12 -2.05 -7.78
CA SER A 109 -9.89 -1.70 -8.50
C SER A 109 -8.69 -1.87 -7.57
N TYR A 110 -7.61 -2.50 -8.02
CA TYR A 110 -6.41 -2.73 -7.21
C TYR A 110 -5.11 -2.43 -7.95
N LEU A 111 -4.11 -1.99 -7.20
CA LEU A 111 -2.73 -1.78 -7.62
C LEU A 111 -1.81 -2.50 -6.61
N ASN A 112 -0.99 -3.43 -7.08
CA ASN A 112 0.05 -4.09 -6.28
C ASN A 112 1.40 -3.46 -6.62
N TYR A 113 2.07 -2.87 -5.64
CA TYR A 113 3.34 -2.19 -5.79
C TYR A 113 4.45 -2.84 -4.96
N ILE A 114 5.69 -2.69 -5.42
CA ILE A 114 6.83 -2.59 -4.51
C ILE A 114 7.06 -1.12 -4.22
N THR A 115 7.12 -0.74 -2.95
CA THR A 115 7.30 0.65 -2.53
C THR A 115 8.58 0.86 -1.75
N LEU A 116 9.22 1.99 -2.00
CA LEU A 116 10.50 2.40 -1.43
C LEU A 116 10.42 3.86 -0.96
N PRO A 117 9.83 4.12 0.23
CA PRO A 117 9.98 5.41 0.88
C PRO A 117 11.40 5.60 1.43
N VAL A 118 11.93 6.82 1.32
CA VAL A 118 13.18 7.26 1.95
C VAL A 118 12.84 8.49 2.79
N MET A 119 12.90 8.36 4.10
CA MET A 119 12.35 9.32 5.05
C MET A 119 13.37 9.76 6.08
N LEU A 120 13.36 11.05 6.41
CA LEU A 120 13.96 11.52 7.66
C LEU A 120 12.99 11.27 8.79
N LYS A 121 13.46 10.64 9.86
CA LYS A 121 12.69 10.29 11.06
C LYS A 121 13.24 11.07 12.26
N PHE A 122 12.37 11.82 12.93
CA PHE A 122 12.71 12.65 14.07
C PHE A 122 11.91 12.23 15.31
N ASN A 123 12.61 11.75 16.33
CA ASN A 123 12.04 11.43 17.65
C ASN A 123 12.04 12.70 18.52
N PHE A 124 10.86 13.13 18.98
CA PHE A 124 10.70 14.47 19.58
C PHE A 124 10.31 14.47 21.07
N THR A 125 10.00 13.32 21.67
CA THR A 125 9.68 13.25 23.11
C THR A 125 10.93 13.04 23.97
N ARG A 126 10.85 13.38 25.27
CA ARG A 126 11.97 13.19 26.23
C ARG A 126 12.49 11.75 26.28
N ASN A 127 11.57 10.79 26.25
CA ASN A 127 11.88 9.36 26.18
C ASN A 127 12.12 8.85 24.74
N LYS A 128 12.07 9.74 23.74
CA LYS A 128 12.23 9.46 22.31
C LYS A 128 11.27 8.37 21.79
N SER A 129 10.11 8.20 22.43
CA SER A 129 9.13 7.19 22.05
C SER A 129 8.23 7.63 20.91
N PHE A 130 7.99 8.92 20.71
CA PHE A 130 7.19 9.39 19.57
C PHE A 130 8.08 10.01 18.50
N TYR A 131 7.69 9.79 17.25
CA TYR A 131 8.37 10.34 16.10
C TYR A 131 7.41 10.82 15.02
N ILE A 132 7.93 11.76 14.24
CA ILE A 132 7.43 12.07 12.91
C ILE A 132 8.46 11.64 11.88
N ASN A 133 8.02 11.28 10.69
CA ASN A 133 8.91 11.04 9.57
C ASN A 133 8.31 11.60 8.27
N GLY A 134 9.18 11.83 7.29
CA GLY A 134 8.73 12.18 5.96
C GLY A 134 9.85 12.24 4.94
N GLY A 135 9.49 12.11 3.67
CA GLY A 135 10.44 12.14 2.56
C GLY A 135 9.85 11.62 1.25
N PRO A 136 10.69 11.51 0.19
CA PRO A 136 10.25 11.00 -1.10
C PRO A 136 9.81 9.54 -1.04
N TYR A 137 8.89 9.21 -1.94
CA TYR A 137 8.30 7.89 -2.11
C TYR A 137 8.38 7.47 -3.58
N LEU A 138 8.81 6.23 -3.79
CA LEU A 138 8.80 5.55 -5.09
C LEU A 138 7.95 4.28 -5.01
N GLY A 139 7.11 4.05 -6.01
CA GLY A 139 6.37 2.80 -6.21
C GLY A 139 6.66 2.20 -7.58
N TYR A 140 6.94 0.90 -7.63
CA TYR A 140 7.03 0.10 -8.85
C TYR A 140 5.84 -0.85 -8.97
N LEU A 141 5.01 -0.65 -9.99
CA LEU A 141 3.79 -1.43 -10.21
C LEU A 141 4.14 -2.85 -10.65
N LEU A 142 3.68 -3.84 -9.89
CA LEU A 142 3.78 -5.25 -10.23
C LEU A 142 2.57 -5.71 -11.03
N LYS A 143 1.37 -5.32 -10.61
CA LYS A 143 0.10 -5.78 -11.18
C LYS A 143 -1.03 -4.83 -10.85
N SER A 144 -1.97 -4.65 -11.77
CA SER A 144 -3.23 -3.97 -11.51
C SER A 144 -4.42 -4.69 -12.16
N GLY A 145 -5.61 -4.43 -11.65
CA GLY A 145 -6.84 -4.91 -12.27
C GLY A 145 -8.08 -4.46 -11.54
N VAL A 146 -9.22 -4.94 -12.03
CA VAL A 146 -10.54 -4.70 -11.44
C VAL A 146 -11.19 -6.05 -11.18
N LYS A 147 -11.63 -6.28 -9.95
CA LYS A 147 -12.46 -7.42 -9.59
C LYS A 147 -13.93 -7.01 -9.58
N TYR A 148 -14.77 -7.74 -10.27
CA TYR A 148 -16.22 -7.55 -10.28
C TYR A 148 -16.87 -8.68 -9.48
N GLU A 149 -17.67 -8.29 -8.49
CA GLU A 149 -18.50 -9.17 -7.69
C GLU A 149 -19.97 -8.77 -7.94
N THR A 150 -20.83 -9.76 -8.21
CA THR A 150 -22.26 -9.55 -8.50
C THR A 150 -23.14 -10.38 -7.57
N SER A 151 -24.29 -9.86 -7.17
CA SER A 151 -25.26 -10.61 -6.38
C SER A 151 -26.04 -11.66 -7.19
N ARG A 152 -25.87 -11.68 -8.51
CA ARG A 152 -26.57 -12.62 -9.40
C ARG A 152 -25.84 -13.96 -9.43
N GLN A 153 -26.47 -14.99 -8.85
CA GLN A 153 -25.89 -16.33 -8.65
C GLN A 153 -25.41 -17.04 -9.94
N GLN A 154 -25.85 -16.59 -11.12
CA GLN A 154 -25.48 -17.19 -12.41
C GLN A 154 -24.25 -16.52 -13.07
N ASP A 155 -23.85 -15.33 -12.61
CA ASP A 155 -22.75 -14.58 -13.20
C ASP A 155 -21.49 -14.78 -12.33
N PRO A 156 -20.39 -15.35 -12.87
CA PRO A 156 -19.18 -15.58 -12.10
C PRO A 156 -18.45 -14.27 -11.78
N ASP A 157 -17.74 -14.24 -10.64
CA ASP A 157 -16.82 -13.15 -10.33
C ASP A 157 -15.74 -13.03 -11.41
N GLU A 158 -15.53 -11.83 -11.92
CA GLU A 158 -14.52 -11.55 -12.94
C GLU A 158 -13.33 -10.77 -12.35
N ASN A 159 -12.13 -11.05 -12.85
CA ASN A 159 -10.92 -10.30 -12.49
C ASN A 159 -10.18 -9.89 -13.77
N LEU A 160 -10.40 -8.65 -14.20
CA LEU A 160 -9.81 -8.11 -15.40
C LEU A 160 -8.47 -7.45 -15.05
N GLU A 161 -7.37 -8.01 -15.57
CA GLU A 161 -6.05 -7.41 -15.42
C GLU A 161 -5.89 -6.23 -16.38
N ASP A 162 -5.48 -5.07 -15.85
CA ASP A 162 -5.32 -3.83 -16.61
C ASP A 162 -3.90 -3.25 -16.53
N THR A 163 -2.92 -4.01 -15.99
CA THR A 163 -1.51 -3.60 -15.79
C THR A 163 -0.91 -2.90 -17.00
N LYS A 164 -1.20 -3.41 -18.21
CA LYS A 164 -0.65 -2.86 -19.47
C LYS A 164 -1.06 -1.39 -19.73
N TYR A 165 -2.15 -0.93 -19.13
CA TYR A 165 -2.68 0.44 -19.27
C TYR A 165 -2.23 1.39 -18.15
N LYS A 166 -1.37 0.93 -17.23
CA LYS A 166 -0.80 1.75 -16.16
C LYS A 166 0.69 1.98 -16.39
N LYS A 167 1.20 3.13 -15.94
CA LYS A 167 2.64 3.38 -15.87
C LYS A 167 3.24 2.55 -14.74
N SER A 168 4.45 2.05 -14.96
CA SER A 168 5.12 1.18 -13.99
C SER A 168 5.68 1.93 -12.79
N MET A 169 5.93 3.24 -12.89
CA MET A 169 6.54 4.04 -11.82
C MET A 169 5.55 5.06 -11.27
N GLU A 170 5.54 5.18 -9.96
CA GLU A 170 4.80 6.17 -9.19
C GLU A 170 5.79 6.93 -8.30
N PHE A 171 5.74 8.27 -8.33
CA PHE A 171 6.50 9.12 -7.44
C PHE A 171 5.56 9.93 -6.56
N GLY A 172 5.98 10.17 -5.32
CA GLY A 172 5.18 10.86 -4.33
C GLY A 172 5.97 11.30 -3.11
N ILE A 173 5.22 11.64 -2.07
CA ILE A 173 5.75 11.96 -0.74
C ILE A 173 5.10 11.07 0.30
N SER A 174 5.88 10.68 1.31
CA SER A 174 5.41 9.99 2.50
C SER A 174 5.54 10.92 3.71
N ALA A 175 4.57 10.85 4.61
CA ALA A 175 4.62 11.49 5.92
C ALA A 175 4.00 10.56 6.95
N GLY A 176 4.63 10.43 8.11
CA GLY A 176 4.19 9.50 9.15
C GLY A 176 4.34 10.04 10.55
N PHE A 177 3.49 9.55 11.44
CA PHE A 177 3.54 9.75 12.87
C PHE A 177 3.53 8.37 13.54
N GLY A 178 4.45 8.13 14.46
CA GLY A 178 4.52 6.83 15.12
C GLY A 178 5.01 6.88 16.54
N LYS A 179 4.83 5.74 17.21
CA LYS A 179 5.29 5.49 18.56
C LYS A 179 6.11 4.20 18.61
N GLU A 180 7.28 4.27 19.22
CA GLU A 180 8.14 3.15 19.56
C GLU A 180 7.93 2.72 21.01
N PHE A 181 7.89 1.41 21.21
CA PHE A 181 7.87 0.72 22.48
C PHE A 181 9.19 -0.05 22.57
N LYS A 182 10.11 0.44 23.41
CA LYS A 182 11.39 -0.23 23.66
C LYS A 182 11.13 -1.52 24.41
N LEU A 183 11.61 -2.64 23.88
CA LEU A 183 11.60 -3.92 24.58
C LEU A 183 12.91 -4.15 25.34
N ASN A 184 14.02 -3.80 24.70
CA ASN A 184 15.37 -3.76 25.28
C ASN A 184 16.23 -2.76 24.47
N ASP A 185 17.54 -2.74 24.69
CA ASP A 185 18.44 -1.79 24.04
C ASP A 185 18.48 -1.89 22.50
N ASN A 186 18.27 -3.10 21.96
CA ASN A 186 18.37 -3.38 20.53
C ASN A 186 16.99 -3.52 19.86
N HIS A 187 15.98 -3.99 20.60
CA HIS A 187 14.68 -4.37 20.06
C HIS A 187 13.59 -3.34 20.40
N ASN A 188 12.85 -2.91 19.37
CA ASN A 188 11.67 -2.07 19.52
C ASN A 188 10.49 -2.67 18.78
N ILE A 189 9.29 -2.51 19.33
CA ILE A 189 8.05 -2.58 18.56
C ILE A 189 7.63 -1.14 18.25
N TYR A 190 7.02 -0.89 17.10
CA TYR A 190 6.43 0.41 16.82
C TYR A 190 5.08 0.28 16.14
N VAL A 191 4.28 1.32 16.30
CA VAL A 191 3.05 1.56 15.53
C VAL A 191 3.20 2.90 14.82
N GLU A 192 2.83 2.96 13.55
CA GLU A 192 2.96 4.14 12.70
C GLU A 192 1.68 4.35 11.88
N LEU A 193 1.17 5.58 11.89
CA LEU A 193 0.20 6.05 10.91
C LEU A 193 0.98 6.79 9.82
N ARG A 194 0.86 6.35 8.56
CA ARG A 194 1.61 6.91 7.44
C ARG A 194 0.74 7.20 6.24
N GLU A 195 0.79 8.43 5.75
CA GLU A 195 0.22 8.83 4.47
C GLU A 195 1.27 8.70 3.37
N ASN A 196 0.93 8.02 2.26
CA ASN A 196 1.67 8.08 1.01
C ASN A 196 0.82 8.77 -0.05
N LEU A 197 1.25 9.95 -0.48
CA LEU A 197 0.59 10.77 -1.49
C LEU A 197 1.29 10.58 -2.84
N GLY A 198 0.68 9.82 -3.75
CA GLY A 198 1.14 9.71 -5.13
C GLY A 198 0.91 11.01 -5.89
N LEU A 199 1.96 11.57 -6.47
CA LEU A 199 1.94 12.88 -7.14
C LEU A 199 1.96 12.76 -8.67
N THR A 200 2.50 11.68 -9.22
CA THR A 200 2.60 11.46 -10.67
C THR A 200 1.37 10.74 -11.22
N ASN A 201 0.97 11.11 -12.45
CA ASN A 201 -0.07 10.40 -13.18
C ASN A 201 0.39 8.98 -13.54
N ILE A 202 -0.34 7.96 -13.09
CA ILE A 202 -0.10 6.53 -13.34
C ILE A 202 -0.97 5.95 -14.47
N ALA A 203 -1.91 6.71 -15.04
CA ALA A 203 -2.63 6.29 -16.24
C ALA A 203 -1.72 6.42 -17.49
N LYS A 204 -1.77 5.43 -18.40
CA LYS A 204 -1.24 5.60 -19.76
C LYS A 204 -2.31 6.28 -20.62
N PRO A 205 -1.93 7.20 -21.52
CA PRO A 205 -2.86 7.78 -22.47
C PRO A 205 -3.33 6.67 -23.42
N ALA A 206 -4.60 6.31 -23.35
CA ALA A 206 -5.21 5.33 -24.25
C ALA A 206 -6.44 5.88 -25.00
N MET A 207 -6.95 7.07 -24.63
CA MET A 207 -8.08 7.75 -25.28
C MET A 207 -7.96 9.28 -25.15
N PRO A 208 -8.68 10.09 -25.97
CA PRO A 208 -8.55 11.56 -26.07
C PRO A 208 -8.98 12.35 -24.82
N THR A 209 -9.36 11.67 -23.74
CA THR A 209 -9.72 12.31 -22.49
C THR A 209 -8.45 12.40 -21.62
N ASP A 210 -8.07 13.61 -21.21
CA ASP A 210 -6.91 13.91 -20.34
C ASP A 210 -7.11 13.38 -18.90
N GLN A 211 -7.47 12.12 -18.75
CA GLN A 211 -7.74 11.51 -17.46
C GLN A 211 -6.42 11.23 -16.75
N SER A 212 -6.21 11.94 -15.65
CA SER A 212 -5.08 11.70 -14.75
C SER A 212 -5.53 10.78 -13.61
N MET A 213 -4.72 9.79 -13.29
CA MET A 213 -4.94 8.94 -12.12
C MET A 213 -3.72 9.05 -11.22
N LYS A 214 -3.93 9.41 -9.96
CA LYS A 214 -2.90 9.48 -8.91
C LYS A 214 -3.38 8.62 -7.75
N THR A 215 -2.49 8.17 -6.87
CA THR A 215 -2.90 7.37 -5.70
C THR A 215 -2.79 8.16 -4.42
N ASN A 216 -3.52 7.69 -3.42
CA ASN A 216 -3.44 8.13 -2.04
C ASN A 216 -3.61 6.91 -1.13
N SER A 217 -2.81 6.79 -0.07
CA SER A 217 -2.97 5.69 0.89
C SER A 217 -2.58 6.09 2.30
N LEU A 218 -3.51 5.87 3.23
CA LEU A 218 -3.29 5.94 4.67
C LEU A 218 -2.98 4.55 5.20
N ASN A 219 -1.86 4.39 5.89
CA ASN A 219 -1.37 3.10 6.36
C ASN A 219 -1.32 3.09 7.88
N LEU A 220 -1.86 2.03 8.49
CA LEU A 220 -1.62 1.70 9.90
C LEU A 220 -0.64 0.53 9.95
N ILE A 221 0.58 0.82 10.37
CA ILE A 221 1.73 -0.09 10.32
C ILE A 221 2.12 -0.49 11.73
N ALA A 222 2.32 -1.78 11.96
CA ALA A 222 3.03 -2.30 13.12
C ALA A 222 4.35 -2.92 12.64
N GLY A 223 5.42 -2.73 13.41
CA GLY A 223 6.70 -3.34 13.05
C GLY A 223 7.59 -3.60 14.25
N PHE A 224 8.62 -4.37 13.98
CA PHE A 224 9.65 -4.77 14.93
C PHE A 224 11.01 -4.41 14.35
N THR A 225 11.84 -3.71 15.12
CA THR A 225 13.22 -3.38 14.75
C THR A 225 14.20 -4.10 15.67
N PHE A 226 15.31 -4.58 15.11
CA PHE A 226 16.39 -5.29 15.80
C PHE A 226 17.78 -4.84 15.34
#